data_AF-A0A259DH90-F1
#
_entry.id   AF-A0A259DH90-F1
#
_cell.length_a   1.000
_cell.length_b   1.000
_cell.length_c   1.000
_cell.angle_alpha   90.00
_cell.angle_beta   90.00
_cell.angle_gamma   90.00
#
_symmetry.space_group_name_H-M   'P 1'
#
loop_
_entity.id
_entity.type
_entity.pdbx_description
1 polymer ?
#
loop_
_entity_poly.entity_id
_entity_poly.type
_entity_poly.pdbx_seq_one_letter_code
_entity_poly.pdbx_strand_id
1 'polypeptide(L)'
;APAANGLKLFGGKLGEMLVPGFVGPTGGARLLQPFIGVGPFRMWEPVSGTTASAVGASIAFTGTQTAAGYAEGSRRARLRRIEALVTTAATTAAAGWRDNLNQLSVGGTNAWEGGFSLVLHWGPATGMSNANRRAFAGLWSGAAPTDLDPTALLNVVGMSYYAAVSNIQFIHNDGAGAVTAIDLGAGFPKPSVDRANTYRLELFSPPGPTQLVSYQVVNLESGDVASGTVTTNLPATTLIDLKPSIWSSVGGTSAVTGVAVGKMLLQMEY
;
A
#
# COMPACT_ATOMS: atom_id res chain seq x y z
N ALA A 1 37.67 -4.01 -0.33
CA ALA A 1 37.00 -3.48 -1.54
C ALA A 1 36.87 -4.63 -2.54
N PRO A 2 35.83 -4.70 -3.38
CA PRO A 2 35.81 -5.68 -4.47
C PRO A 2 37.04 -5.48 -5.39
N ALA A 3 37.49 -6.55 -6.04
CA ALA A 3 38.56 -6.48 -7.03
C ALA A 3 38.19 -5.51 -8.17
N ALA A 4 39.18 -5.05 -8.96
CA ALA A 4 38.90 -4.26 -10.16
C ALA A 4 37.87 -5.00 -11.04
N ASN A 5 36.81 -4.31 -11.47
CA ASN A 5 35.64 -4.87 -12.17
C ASN A 5 34.76 -5.86 -11.36
N GLY A 6 34.91 -5.95 -10.04
CA GLY A 6 34.08 -6.76 -9.16
C GLY A 6 32.89 -6.01 -8.56
N LEU A 7 31.75 -6.69 -8.42
CA LEU A 7 30.55 -6.18 -7.76
C LEU A 7 30.41 -6.80 -6.36
N LYS A 8 30.21 -5.98 -5.32
CA LYS A 8 29.91 -6.50 -3.97
C LYS A 8 28.40 -6.73 -3.83
N LEU A 9 28.01 -8.01 -3.73
CA LEU A 9 26.65 -8.41 -3.37
C LEU A 9 26.48 -8.40 -1.84
N PHE A 10 25.27 -8.06 -1.37
CA PHE A 10 24.88 -8.11 0.03
C PHE A 10 23.39 -8.50 0.16
N GLY A 11 22.98 -8.92 1.35
CA GLY A 11 21.55 -9.12 1.68
C GLY A 11 20.91 -7.82 2.14
N GLY A 12 19.93 -7.32 1.39
CA GLY A 12 19.04 -6.22 1.78
C GLY A 12 17.69 -6.71 2.28
N LYS A 13 16.84 -5.79 2.71
CA LYS A 13 15.46 -6.08 3.14
C LYS A 13 14.44 -5.26 2.35
N LEU A 14 13.30 -5.86 2.03
CA LEU A 14 12.10 -5.21 1.49
C LEU A 14 10.89 -5.73 2.27
N GLY A 15 10.28 -4.91 3.11
CA GLY A 15 9.23 -5.36 4.05
C GLY A 15 9.67 -6.55 4.92
N GLU A 16 10.93 -6.59 5.36
CA GLU A 16 11.60 -7.70 6.04
C GLU A 16 11.92 -8.96 5.19
N MET A 17 11.52 -9.02 3.91
CA MET A 17 11.99 -10.05 2.97
C MET A 17 13.46 -9.84 2.61
N LEU A 18 14.30 -10.87 2.77
CA LEU A 18 15.71 -10.82 2.37
C LEU A 18 15.84 -10.87 0.85
N VAL A 19 16.51 -9.86 0.28
CA VAL A 19 16.71 -9.75 -1.17
C VAL A 19 18.16 -9.41 -1.51
N PRO A 20 18.74 -10.00 -2.57
CA PRO A 20 20.09 -9.65 -2.99
C PRO A 20 20.15 -8.19 -3.46
N GLY A 21 21.22 -7.50 -3.09
CA GLY A 21 21.51 -6.14 -3.53
C GLY A 21 22.99 -5.96 -3.87
N PHE A 22 23.30 -4.86 -4.54
CA PHE A 22 24.67 -4.48 -4.86
C PHE A 22 24.92 -3.00 -4.60
N VAL A 23 26.18 -2.65 -4.33
CA VAL A 23 26.59 -1.25 -4.16
C VAL A 23 27.07 -0.72 -5.51
N GLY A 24 26.40 0.31 -6.02
CA GLY A 24 26.78 0.97 -7.27
C GLY A 24 28.06 1.81 -7.13
N PRO A 25 28.63 2.28 -8.26
CA PRO A 25 29.89 3.03 -8.28
C PRO A 25 29.87 4.34 -7.47
N THR A 26 28.69 4.90 -7.23
CA THR A 26 28.47 6.12 -6.43
C THR A 26 28.29 5.83 -4.94
N GLY A 27 28.50 4.59 -4.49
CA GLY A 27 28.27 4.16 -3.11
C GLY A 27 26.80 3.90 -2.75
N GLY A 28 25.87 4.12 -3.69
CA GLY A 28 24.45 3.85 -3.49
C GLY A 28 24.12 2.36 -3.56
N ALA A 29 23.49 1.83 -2.50
CA ALA A 29 22.92 0.49 -2.50
C ALA A 29 21.71 0.40 -3.45
N ARG A 30 21.59 -0.72 -4.18
CA ARG A 30 20.47 -1.07 -5.05
C ARG A 30 20.07 -2.52 -4.80
N LEU A 31 18.77 -2.77 -4.68
CA LEU A 31 18.23 -4.13 -4.60
C LEU A 31 18.10 -4.68 -6.02
N LEU A 32 18.44 -5.96 -6.19
CA LEU A 32 18.33 -6.64 -7.47
C LEU A 32 16.87 -7.03 -7.70
N GLN A 33 16.35 -6.76 -8.89
CA GLN A 33 15.02 -7.20 -9.26
C GLN A 33 15.06 -8.73 -9.50
N PRO A 34 14.18 -9.50 -8.83
CA PRO A 34 14.07 -10.93 -9.08
C PRO A 34 13.50 -11.19 -10.48
N PHE A 35 13.81 -12.37 -11.01
CA PHE A 35 13.39 -12.76 -12.35
C PHE A 35 11.86 -12.88 -12.43
N ILE A 36 11.24 -12.03 -13.22
CA ILE A 36 9.77 -11.88 -13.33
C ILE A 36 9.07 -13.04 -14.05
N GLY A 37 9.82 -14.01 -14.59
CA GLY A 37 9.29 -15.14 -15.35
C GLY A 37 8.98 -16.40 -14.53
N VAL A 38 9.26 -16.40 -13.22
CA VAL A 38 9.08 -17.58 -12.35
C VAL A 38 7.74 -17.58 -11.61
N GLY A 39 7.14 -16.41 -11.38
CA GLY A 39 5.81 -16.30 -10.76
C GLY A 39 5.07 -15.01 -11.18
N PRO A 40 3.78 -14.86 -10.84
CA PRO A 40 2.96 -13.69 -10.99
C PRO A 40 3.69 -12.47 -10.47
N PHE A 41 4.11 -11.68 -11.45
CA PHE A 41 4.63 -10.36 -11.25
C PHE A 41 3.56 -9.37 -11.67
N ARG A 42 3.21 -8.48 -10.76
CA ARG A 42 2.32 -7.36 -11.07
C ARG A 42 3.02 -6.06 -10.82
N MET A 43 2.94 -5.19 -11.80
CA MET A 43 3.41 -3.84 -11.69
C MET A 43 2.36 -2.90 -12.25
N TRP A 44 2.11 -1.83 -11.51
CA TRP A 44 1.31 -0.72 -11.98
C TRP A 44 2.06 0.56 -11.70
N GLU A 45 2.22 1.41 -12.71
CA GLU A 45 2.81 2.71 -12.53
C GLU A 45 2.12 3.80 -13.37
N PRO A 46 1.91 4.99 -12.79
CA PRO A 46 1.52 6.18 -13.53
C PRO A 46 2.57 6.57 -14.57
N VAL A 47 2.13 6.93 -15.78
CA VAL A 47 3.03 7.35 -16.88
C VAL A 47 2.95 8.86 -17.08
N SER A 48 1.85 9.33 -17.68
CA SER A 48 1.60 10.74 -17.98
C SER A 48 0.08 11.01 -17.99
N GLY A 49 -0.32 12.21 -17.58
CA GLY A 49 -1.74 12.54 -17.47
C GLY A 49 -2.47 11.58 -16.52
N THR A 50 -3.55 10.97 -17.01
CA THR A 50 -4.33 9.92 -16.31
C THR A 50 -4.01 8.51 -16.82
N THR A 51 -2.95 8.35 -17.63
CA THR A 51 -2.56 7.04 -18.18
C THR A 51 -1.59 6.31 -17.26
N ALA A 52 -1.70 4.99 -17.24
CA ALA A 52 -0.84 4.11 -16.46
C ALA A 52 -0.34 2.94 -17.31
N SER A 53 0.84 2.44 -16.96
CA SER A 53 1.41 1.20 -17.47
C SER A 53 1.11 0.08 -16.48
N ALA A 54 0.68 -1.07 -16.98
CA ALA A 54 0.36 -2.23 -16.17
C ALA A 54 0.99 -3.48 -16.78
N VAL A 55 1.60 -4.29 -15.93
CA VAL A 55 2.06 -5.65 -16.23
C VAL A 55 1.37 -6.55 -15.23
N GLY A 56 0.57 -7.52 -15.70
CA GLY A 56 -0.13 -8.49 -14.84
C GLY A 56 -1.17 -7.91 -13.87
N ALA A 57 -1.40 -6.59 -13.86
CA ALA A 57 -2.35 -5.90 -12.98
C ALA A 57 -3.58 -5.40 -13.75
N SER A 58 -4.77 -5.57 -13.17
CA SER A 58 -6.03 -5.02 -13.70
C SER A 58 -6.61 -4.04 -12.71
N ILE A 59 -6.58 -2.75 -13.03
CA ILE A 59 -6.89 -1.70 -12.05
C ILE A 59 -8.24 -1.04 -12.34
N ALA A 60 -9.00 -0.80 -11.27
CA ALA A 60 -10.18 0.05 -11.27
C ALA A 60 -10.00 1.25 -10.33
N PHE A 61 -10.57 2.39 -10.76
CA PHE A 61 -10.66 3.60 -9.96
C PHE A 61 -12.11 3.84 -9.51
N THR A 62 -12.26 4.47 -8.35
CA THR A 62 -13.52 5.04 -7.87
C THR A 62 -13.32 6.53 -7.68
N GLY A 63 -14.20 7.34 -8.27
CA GLY A 63 -13.99 8.78 -8.45
C GLY A 63 -13.30 9.13 -9.77
N THR A 64 -13.14 10.43 -10.02
CA THR A 64 -12.55 10.96 -11.25
C THR A 64 -11.03 10.85 -11.21
N GLN A 65 -10.47 10.17 -12.21
CA GLN A 65 -9.03 10.12 -12.41
C GLN A 65 -8.52 11.50 -12.81
N THR A 66 -7.55 12.00 -12.06
CA THR A 66 -6.97 13.33 -12.25
C THR A 66 -5.46 13.21 -12.39
N ALA A 67 -4.93 13.88 -13.40
CA ALA A 67 -3.50 13.93 -13.65
C ALA A 67 -2.79 14.67 -12.52
N ALA A 68 -1.72 14.07 -11.99
CA ALA A 68 -0.83 14.74 -11.07
C ALA A 68 0.56 14.83 -11.71
N GLY A 69 0.81 15.99 -12.31
CA GLY A 69 2.03 16.26 -13.07
C GLY A 69 3.29 16.14 -12.22
N TYR A 70 4.37 15.71 -12.88
CA TYR A 70 5.71 15.81 -12.33
C TYR A 70 6.11 17.29 -12.26
N ALA A 71 6.59 17.73 -11.09
CA ALA A 71 7.08 19.09 -10.90
C ALA A 71 8.22 19.14 -9.88
N GLU A 72 8.96 20.24 -9.92
CA GLU A 72 9.99 20.55 -8.93
C GLU A 72 9.38 21.13 -7.64
N GLY A 73 10.18 21.26 -6.58
CA GLY A 73 9.77 21.92 -5.32
C GLY A 73 9.36 21.00 -4.17
N SER A 74 8.93 19.75 -4.42
CA SER A 74 8.68 18.78 -3.32
C SER A 74 8.98 17.34 -3.73
N ARG A 75 9.24 16.46 -2.75
CA ARG A 75 9.47 15.04 -3.02
C ARG A 75 8.21 14.39 -3.61
N ARG A 76 7.02 14.72 -3.07
CA ARG A 76 5.74 14.31 -3.68
C ARG A 76 5.62 14.72 -5.14
N ALA A 77 5.92 15.97 -5.49
CA ALA A 77 5.80 16.47 -6.85
C ALA A 77 6.71 15.73 -7.84
N ARG A 78 7.85 15.20 -7.35
CA ARG A 78 8.77 14.35 -8.12
C ARG A 78 8.32 12.89 -8.26
N LEU A 79 7.29 12.46 -7.52
CA LEU A 79 6.70 11.13 -7.68
C LEU A 79 5.59 11.19 -8.73
N ARG A 80 5.72 10.32 -9.75
CA ARG A 80 4.62 10.06 -10.69
C ARG A 80 3.45 9.43 -9.95
N ARG A 81 2.28 10.05 -10.07
CA ARG A 81 1.05 9.66 -9.37
C ARG A 81 -0.17 9.94 -10.24
N ILE A 82 -1.25 9.21 -9.99
CA ILE A 82 -2.61 9.56 -10.45
C ILE A 82 -3.45 9.79 -9.20
N GLU A 83 -4.33 10.78 -9.25
CA GLU A 83 -5.27 11.06 -8.16
C GLU A 83 -6.67 10.55 -8.51
N ALA A 84 -7.31 9.87 -7.57
CA ALA A 84 -8.72 9.52 -7.63
C ALA A 84 -9.47 10.54 -6.76
N LEU A 85 -10.32 11.37 -7.36
CA LEU A 85 -10.96 12.49 -6.68
C LEU A 85 -12.49 12.40 -6.76
N VAL A 86 -13.16 12.75 -5.66
CA VAL A 86 -14.56 13.15 -5.64
C VAL A 86 -14.60 14.61 -5.21
N THR A 87 -14.86 15.50 -6.17
CA THR A 87 -14.84 16.96 -5.97
C THR A 87 -16.21 17.55 -5.64
N THR A 88 -17.27 16.77 -5.78
CA THR A 88 -18.62 17.13 -5.30
C THR A 88 -18.78 16.65 -3.87
N ALA A 89 -19.07 17.57 -2.95
CA ALA A 89 -19.28 17.22 -1.56
C ALA A 89 -20.53 16.34 -1.39
N ALA A 90 -20.37 15.21 -0.71
CA ALA A 90 -21.47 14.32 -0.33
C ALA A 90 -21.12 13.61 0.98
N THR A 91 -22.12 13.18 1.74
CA THR A 91 -21.94 12.42 2.99
C THR A 91 -21.49 10.98 2.75
N THR A 92 -21.56 10.51 1.51
CA THR A 92 -21.19 9.15 1.07
C THR A 92 -20.01 9.15 0.09
N ALA A 93 -19.34 10.29 -0.08
CA ALA A 93 -18.24 10.39 -1.04
C ALA A 93 -17.10 9.44 -0.67
N ALA A 94 -16.70 8.62 -1.64
CA ALA A 94 -15.58 7.70 -1.56
C ALA A 94 -14.77 7.76 -2.86
N ALA A 95 -13.45 7.76 -2.73
CA ALA A 95 -12.52 7.74 -3.85
C ALA A 95 -11.48 6.64 -3.62
N GLY A 96 -11.04 5.98 -4.68
CA GLY A 96 -10.11 4.87 -4.53
C GLY A 96 -9.51 4.31 -5.81
N TRP A 97 -8.65 3.34 -5.59
CA TRP A 97 -7.87 2.60 -6.56
C TRP A 97 -7.75 1.17 -6.04
N ARG A 98 -7.95 0.17 -6.89
CA ARG A 98 -7.82 -1.23 -6.48
C ARG A 98 -7.50 -2.12 -7.67
N ASP A 99 -6.92 -3.27 -7.39
CA ASP A 99 -6.95 -4.39 -8.33
C ASP A 99 -8.42 -4.89 -8.48
N ASN A 100 -8.71 -5.58 -9.58
CA ASN A 100 -10.04 -6.15 -9.86
C ASN A 100 -10.19 -7.59 -9.39
N LEU A 101 -9.09 -8.27 -9.07
CA LEU A 101 -9.11 -9.69 -8.74
C LEU A 101 -8.53 -9.96 -7.35
N ASN A 102 -9.29 -10.69 -6.52
CA ASN A 102 -8.81 -11.25 -5.26
C ASN A 102 -7.96 -12.48 -5.59
N GLN A 103 -6.64 -12.36 -5.42
CA GLN A 103 -5.69 -13.39 -5.86
C GLN A 103 -4.54 -13.57 -4.87
N LEU A 104 -4.64 -12.96 -3.69
CA LEU A 104 -3.62 -13.03 -2.65
C LEU A 104 -4.18 -13.70 -1.41
N SER A 105 -3.30 -14.39 -0.68
CA SER A 105 -3.56 -15.01 0.60
C SER A 105 -2.38 -14.76 1.53
N VAL A 106 -2.64 -14.70 2.85
CA VAL A 106 -1.57 -14.66 3.85
C VAL A 106 -1.14 -16.11 4.09
N GLY A 107 0.06 -16.46 3.65
CA GLY A 107 0.50 -17.85 3.53
C GLY A 107 -0.37 -18.66 2.56
N GLY A 108 -0.28 -19.98 2.66
CA GLY A 108 -1.05 -20.95 1.90
C GLY A 108 -1.24 -22.25 2.69
N THR A 109 -2.02 -23.20 2.16
CA THR A 109 -2.27 -24.47 2.86
C THR A 109 -1.07 -25.41 2.73
N ASN A 110 -0.42 -25.38 1.56
CA ASN A 110 0.77 -26.16 1.27
C ASN A 110 2.03 -25.28 1.17
N ALA A 111 3.21 -25.87 1.35
CA ALA A 111 4.51 -25.18 1.40
C ALA A 111 4.81 -24.24 0.22
N TRP A 112 4.19 -24.45 -0.94
CA TRP A 112 4.44 -23.72 -2.19
C TRP A 112 3.32 -22.73 -2.55
N GLU A 113 2.30 -22.61 -1.70
CA GLU A 113 1.11 -21.81 -1.98
C GLU A 113 1.13 -20.48 -1.26
N GLY A 114 0.51 -19.49 -1.91
CA GLY A 114 0.20 -18.19 -1.34
C GLY A 114 1.43 -17.35 -1.00
N GLY A 115 1.26 -16.45 -0.05
CA GLY A 115 2.28 -15.45 0.26
C GLY A 115 2.38 -14.36 -0.81
N PHE A 116 3.10 -13.30 -0.46
CA PHE A 116 3.28 -12.14 -1.32
C PHE A 116 4.40 -11.23 -0.82
N SER A 117 4.95 -10.44 -1.74
CA SER A 117 5.74 -9.25 -1.46
C SER A 117 5.09 -8.08 -2.19
N LEU A 118 4.57 -7.09 -1.46
CA LEU A 118 3.90 -5.91 -1.97
C LEU A 118 4.69 -4.65 -1.62
N VAL A 119 4.84 -3.74 -2.60
CA VAL A 119 5.24 -2.35 -2.40
C VAL A 119 4.16 -1.45 -2.99
N LEU A 120 3.64 -0.52 -2.20
CA LEU A 120 2.57 0.38 -2.58
C LEU A 120 2.91 1.82 -2.21
N HIS A 121 2.83 2.74 -3.17
CA HIS A 121 2.96 4.17 -2.92
C HIS A 121 1.58 4.82 -2.92
N TRP A 122 1.27 5.55 -1.86
CA TRP A 122 -0.03 6.21 -1.73
C TRP A 122 0.07 7.49 -0.91
N GLY A 123 -0.97 8.31 -0.95
CA GLY A 123 -1.15 9.39 -0.01
C GLY A 123 -2.51 10.07 -0.17
N PRO A 124 -2.95 10.87 0.80
CA PRO A 124 -4.16 11.67 0.65
C PRO A 124 -4.00 12.71 -0.47
N ALA A 125 -5.08 12.98 -1.20
CA ALA A 125 -5.12 14.02 -2.24
C ALA A 125 -6.00 15.21 -1.85
N THR A 126 -7.26 15.00 -1.44
CA THR A 126 -8.14 16.08 -0.97
C THR A 126 -9.06 15.65 0.16
N GLY A 127 -9.65 16.62 0.86
CA GLY A 127 -10.57 16.40 1.98
C GLY A 127 -9.89 16.31 3.35
N MET A 128 -8.62 16.75 3.45
CA MET A 128 -7.83 16.59 4.68
C MET A 128 -8.15 17.62 5.77
N SER A 129 -9.12 18.51 5.55
CA SER A 129 -9.70 19.33 6.63
C SER A 129 -10.82 18.61 7.40
N ASN A 130 -11.46 17.59 6.82
CA ASN A 130 -12.57 16.87 7.44
C ASN A 130 -12.07 15.92 8.55
N ALA A 131 -12.35 16.22 9.82
CA ALA A 131 -11.92 15.39 10.96
C ALA A 131 -12.43 13.94 10.91
N ASN A 132 -13.59 13.69 10.31
CA ASN A 132 -14.20 12.36 10.21
C ASN A 132 -13.68 11.53 9.04
N ARG A 133 -12.76 12.07 8.23
CA ARG A 133 -12.17 11.36 7.08
C ARG A 133 -11.61 10.00 7.48
N ARG A 134 -11.80 9.05 6.57
CA ARG A 134 -11.34 7.66 6.66
C ARG A 134 -10.47 7.35 5.46
N ALA A 135 -9.50 6.47 5.64
CA ALA A 135 -8.75 5.93 4.52
C ALA A 135 -8.17 4.56 4.85
N PHE A 136 -7.83 3.84 3.79
CA PHE A 136 -7.14 2.56 3.82
C PHE A 136 -6.15 2.47 2.67
N ALA A 137 -5.03 1.79 2.89
CA ALA A 137 -4.10 1.38 1.86
C ALA A 137 -3.43 0.06 2.26
N GLY A 138 -3.55 -0.98 1.43
CA GLY A 138 -3.00 -2.30 1.71
C GLY A 138 -3.72 -3.38 0.94
N LEU A 139 -3.96 -4.51 1.59
CA LEU A 139 -4.66 -5.67 1.06
C LEU A 139 -6.06 -5.78 1.69
N TRP A 140 -7.10 -5.86 0.87
CA TRP A 140 -8.49 -5.97 1.34
C TRP A 140 -9.37 -6.74 0.36
N SER A 141 -10.31 -7.53 0.88
CA SER A 141 -11.21 -8.37 0.06
C SER A 141 -12.40 -7.64 -0.54
N GLY A 142 -12.81 -6.49 0.00
CA GLY A 142 -14.07 -5.85 -0.38
C GLY A 142 -14.09 -5.23 -1.77
N ALA A 143 -15.29 -4.87 -2.23
CA ALA A 143 -15.54 -4.41 -3.59
C ALA A 143 -15.07 -2.95 -3.85
N ALA A 144 -15.77 -2.22 -4.72
CA ALA A 144 -15.54 -0.78 -4.84
C ALA A 144 -15.76 -0.11 -3.47
N PRO A 145 -14.86 0.80 -3.05
CA PRO A 145 -14.95 1.43 -1.74
C PRO A 145 -16.23 2.26 -1.61
N THR A 146 -16.88 2.10 -0.48
CA THR A 146 -17.98 2.95 0.01
C THR A 146 -17.51 3.70 1.25
N ASP A 147 -18.33 4.60 1.80
CA ASP A 147 -18.02 5.22 3.09
C ASP A 147 -18.20 4.23 4.26
N LEU A 148 -17.19 3.39 4.45
CA LEU A 148 -17.15 2.36 5.48
C LEU A 148 -16.09 2.68 6.53
N ASP A 149 -16.38 2.39 7.80
CA ASP A 149 -15.40 2.55 8.87
C ASP A 149 -14.29 1.49 8.77
N PRO A 150 -13.00 1.87 8.72
CA PRO A 150 -11.89 0.94 8.73
C PRO A 150 -11.92 -0.09 9.87
N THR A 151 -12.54 0.21 11.02
CA THR A 151 -12.65 -0.73 12.14
C THR A 151 -13.60 -1.91 11.89
N ALA A 152 -14.42 -1.82 10.85
CA ALA A 152 -15.39 -2.84 10.45
C ALA A 152 -14.94 -3.65 9.21
N LEU A 153 -13.71 -3.43 8.73
CA LEU A 153 -13.19 -4.16 7.58
C LEU A 153 -12.89 -5.61 7.95
N LEU A 154 -13.39 -6.52 7.13
CA LEU A 154 -13.11 -7.95 7.20
C LEU A 154 -12.04 -8.30 6.16
N ASN A 155 -11.26 -9.35 6.43
CA ASN A 155 -10.18 -9.84 5.56
C ASN A 155 -9.29 -8.68 5.06
N VAL A 156 -8.56 -8.06 5.98
CA VAL A 156 -7.81 -6.83 5.71
C VAL A 156 -6.42 -6.91 6.33
N VAL A 157 -5.44 -6.32 5.66
CA VAL A 157 -4.10 -6.03 6.20
C VAL A 157 -3.58 -4.75 5.54
N GLY A 158 -3.30 -3.69 6.31
CA GLY A 158 -2.77 -2.47 5.72
C GLY A 158 -2.78 -1.24 6.64
N MET A 159 -2.44 -0.09 6.07
CA MET A 159 -2.51 1.19 6.77
C MET A 159 -3.94 1.73 6.73
N SER A 160 -4.40 2.33 7.83
CA SER A 160 -5.67 3.04 7.85
C SER A 160 -5.65 4.23 8.83
N TYR A 161 -6.61 5.12 8.65
CA TYR A 161 -6.99 6.11 9.66
C TYR A 161 -8.49 6.36 9.58
N TYR A 162 -9.07 6.77 10.70
CA TYR A 162 -10.51 7.03 10.87
C TYR A 162 -10.73 8.14 11.91
N ALA A 163 -11.99 8.45 12.24
CA ALA A 163 -12.35 9.62 13.04
C ALA A 163 -11.64 9.69 14.41
N ALA A 164 -11.59 8.56 15.14
CA ALA A 164 -11.16 8.51 16.53
C ALA A 164 -9.63 8.45 16.75
N VAL A 165 -8.82 8.41 15.69
CA VAL A 165 -7.36 8.22 15.81
C VAL A 165 -6.58 9.48 15.49
N SER A 166 -5.45 9.65 16.20
CA SER A 166 -4.53 10.78 16.00
C SER A 166 -3.40 10.44 15.03
N ASN A 167 -2.98 9.18 14.98
CA ASN A 167 -1.95 8.67 14.09
C ASN A 167 -2.56 7.65 13.12
N ILE A 168 -1.87 7.43 12.00
CA ILE A 168 -2.16 6.31 11.10
C ILE A 168 -1.89 5.01 11.84
N GLN A 169 -2.76 4.03 11.66
CA GLN A 169 -2.65 2.72 12.26
C GLN A 169 -2.35 1.67 11.20
N PHE A 170 -1.61 0.64 11.57
CA PHE A 170 -1.60 -0.62 10.85
C PHE A 170 -2.74 -1.48 11.35
N ILE A 171 -3.63 -1.93 10.46
CA ILE A 171 -4.81 -2.72 10.78
C ILE A 171 -4.76 -4.10 10.15
N HIS A 172 -5.32 -5.09 10.84
CA HIS A 172 -5.51 -6.43 10.32
C HIS A 172 -6.73 -7.15 10.92
N ASN A 173 -7.34 -8.04 10.14
CA ASN A 173 -8.49 -8.85 10.57
C ASN A 173 -8.60 -10.18 9.79
N ASP A 174 -9.09 -11.23 10.45
CA ASP A 174 -9.23 -12.59 9.94
C ASP A 174 -10.54 -12.91 9.19
N GLY A 175 -11.41 -11.92 9.02
CA GLY A 175 -12.72 -12.08 8.40
C GLY A 175 -13.87 -12.10 9.40
N ALA A 176 -13.61 -12.01 10.71
CA ALA A 176 -14.63 -11.94 11.74
C ALA A 176 -14.28 -10.95 12.86
N GLY A 177 -15.29 -10.53 13.63
CA GLY A 177 -15.10 -9.70 14.81
C GLY A 177 -14.56 -8.29 14.50
N ALA A 178 -13.81 -7.73 15.46
CA ALA A 178 -13.25 -6.39 15.34
C ALA A 178 -11.84 -6.42 14.73
N VAL A 179 -11.52 -5.37 13.98
CA VAL A 179 -10.17 -5.13 13.46
C VAL A 179 -9.19 -4.90 14.61
N THR A 180 -8.03 -5.57 14.55
CA THR A 180 -6.89 -5.24 15.40
C THR A 180 -6.13 -4.07 14.79
N ALA A 181 -5.76 -3.09 15.60
CA ALA A 181 -5.04 -1.90 15.16
C ALA A 181 -3.76 -1.68 15.98
N ILE A 182 -2.69 -1.29 15.30
CA ILE A 182 -1.38 -0.95 15.87
C ILE A 182 -1.07 0.50 15.48
N ASP A 183 -0.87 1.37 16.47
CA ASP A 183 -0.48 2.76 16.24
C ASP A 183 0.93 2.83 15.65
N LEU A 184 1.11 3.50 14.50
CA LEU A 184 2.43 3.67 13.85
C LEU A 184 3.30 4.73 14.54
N GLY A 185 2.74 5.49 15.47
CA GLY A 185 3.42 6.50 16.28
C GLY A 185 3.46 7.89 15.66
N ALA A 186 4.13 8.81 16.37
CA ALA A 186 4.14 10.24 16.08
C ALA A 186 4.75 10.63 14.71
N GLY A 187 5.56 9.76 14.09
CA GLY A 187 6.09 9.96 12.73
C GLY A 187 5.03 9.78 11.63
N PHE A 188 3.85 9.27 11.99
CA PHE A 188 2.74 8.99 11.08
C PHE A 188 1.44 9.65 11.57
N PRO A 189 1.39 10.99 11.73
CA PRO A 189 0.18 11.66 12.16
C PRO A 189 -0.93 11.50 11.10
N LYS A 190 -2.19 11.49 11.54
CA LYS A 190 -3.34 11.51 10.64
C LYS A 190 -3.23 12.75 9.72
N PRO A 191 -3.15 12.60 8.38
CA PRO A 191 -2.87 13.72 7.48
C PRO A 191 -3.92 14.81 7.60
N SER A 192 -3.53 16.07 7.73
CA SER A 192 -4.43 17.23 7.93
C SER A 192 -4.39 18.28 6.83
N VAL A 193 -3.49 18.10 5.85
CA VAL A 193 -3.29 19.03 4.74
C VAL A 193 -3.33 18.25 3.43
N ASP A 194 -4.08 18.78 2.46
CA ASP A 194 -4.20 18.20 1.13
C ASP A 194 -2.82 18.05 0.49
N ARG A 195 -2.54 16.87 -0.08
CA ARG A 195 -1.30 16.59 -0.83
C ARG A 195 0.00 16.83 -0.03
N ALA A 196 -0.05 16.83 1.29
CA ALA A 196 1.13 17.06 2.12
C ALA A 196 1.96 15.80 2.38
N ASN A 197 1.36 14.61 2.35
CA ASN A 197 2.04 13.37 2.75
C ASN A 197 1.97 12.29 1.66
N THR A 198 3.09 11.57 1.51
CA THR A 198 3.18 10.39 0.65
C THR A 198 3.86 9.27 1.43
N TYR A 199 3.29 8.07 1.38
CA TYR A 199 3.74 6.90 2.12
C TYR A 199 4.16 5.80 1.16
N ARG A 200 5.16 5.02 1.57
CA ARG A 200 5.46 3.72 0.99
C ARG A 200 5.12 2.64 2.00
N LEU A 201 4.21 1.76 1.62
CA LEU A 201 3.86 0.56 2.37
C LEU A 201 4.53 -0.64 1.71
N GLU A 202 5.29 -1.39 2.49
CA GLU A 202 5.90 -2.65 2.10
C GLU A 202 5.27 -3.75 2.97
N LEU A 203 4.72 -4.79 2.35
CA LEU A 203 4.17 -5.95 3.05
C LEU A 203 4.81 -7.23 2.53
N PHE A 204 5.04 -8.17 3.44
CA PHE A 204 5.55 -9.48 3.10
C PHE A 204 4.83 -10.58 3.89
N SER A 205 4.46 -11.65 3.19
CA SER A 205 4.05 -12.93 3.75
C SER A 205 4.82 -14.02 3.02
N PRO A 206 5.47 -14.96 3.72
CA PRO A 206 6.09 -16.11 3.05
C PRO A 206 5.01 -17.01 2.44
N PRO A 207 5.36 -17.83 1.43
CA PRO A 207 4.52 -18.95 1.02
C PRO A 207 4.50 -20.02 2.11
N GLY A 208 3.54 -20.94 2.02
CA GLY A 208 3.44 -22.06 2.95
C GLY A 208 2.52 -21.81 4.14
N PRO A 209 2.43 -22.79 5.06
CA PRO A 209 1.47 -22.77 6.16
C PRO A 209 1.75 -21.72 7.24
N THR A 210 2.88 -21.00 7.15
CA THR A 210 3.24 -19.97 8.13
C THR A 210 2.41 -18.71 7.87
N GLN A 211 1.37 -18.51 8.68
CA GLN A 211 0.52 -17.32 8.62
C GLN A 211 1.20 -16.15 9.34
N LEU A 212 1.87 -15.28 8.60
CA LEU A 212 2.42 -14.03 9.12
C LEU A 212 2.37 -12.90 8.09
N VAL A 213 2.30 -11.67 8.55
CA VAL A 213 2.57 -10.51 7.69
C VAL A 213 3.58 -9.60 8.37
N SER A 214 4.69 -9.36 7.70
CA SER A 214 5.62 -8.29 8.05
C SER A 214 5.26 -7.03 7.29
N TYR A 215 5.36 -5.89 7.95
CA TYR A 215 5.11 -4.59 7.34
C TYR A 215 6.26 -3.63 7.61
N GLN A 216 6.47 -2.73 6.66
CA GLN A 216 7.27 -1.54 6.82
C GLN A 216 6.55 -0.36 6.15
N VAL A 217 6.38 0.72 6.90
CA VAL A 217 5.82 1.97 6.44
C VAL A 217 6.91 3.02 6.46
N VAL A 218 7.08 3.72 5.34
CA VAL A 218 7.99 4.87 5.24
C VAL A 218 7.19 6.12 4.90
N ASN A 219 7.29 7.15 5.73
CA ASN A 219 6.85 8.49 5.37
C ASN A 219 7.89 9.09 4.44
N LEU A 220 7.53 9.32 3.18
CA LEU A 220 8.48 9.79 2.18
C LEU A 220 8.84 11.26 2.42
N GLU A 221 8.02 12.06 3.11
CA GLU A 221 8.36 13.47 3.31
C GLU A 221 9.36 13.65 4.47
N SER A 222 9.18 12.93 5.59
CA SER A 222 10.06 13.02 6.76
C SER A 222 11.19 11.98 6.79
N GLY A 223 10.99 10.83 6.12
CA GLY A 223 11.89 9.68 6.22
C GLY A 223 11.62 8.76 7.41
N ASP A 224 10.60 9.04 8.23
CA ASP A 224 10.22 8.19 9.37
C ASP A 224 9.83 6.78 8.90
N VAL A 225 10.20 5.78 9.70
CA VAL A 225 9.94 4.36 9.43
C VAL A 225 9.25 3.72 10.63
N ALA A 226 8.18 2.98 10.37
CA ALA A 226 7.56 2.07 11.33
C ALA A 226 7.51 0.66 10.71
N SER A 227 7.89 -0.36 11.47
CA SER A 227 7.85 -1.75 11.02
C SER A 227 7.36 -2.68 12.12
N GLY A 228 6.92 -3.86 11.72
CA GLY A 228 6.46 -4.89 12.64
C GLY A 228 6.08 -6.17 11.93
N THR A 229 5.74 -7.18 12.72
CA THR A 229 5.23 -8.46 12.24
C THR A 229 3.99 -8.82 13.03
N VAL A 230 2.95 -9.25 12.33
CA VAL A 230 1.70 -9.73 12.91
C VAL A 230 1.53 -11.22 12.58
N THR A 231 1.00 -11.98 13.54
CA THR A 231 0.85 -13.45 13.48
C THR A 231 -0.53 -13.95 13.93
N THR A 232 -1.44 -13.03 14.25
CA THR A 232 -2.78 -13.34 14.78
C THR A 232 -3.82 -12.41 14.15
N ASN A 233 -5.10 -12.80 14.14
CA ASN A 233 -6.18 -12.04 13.52
C ASN A 233 -5.84 -11.67 12.06
N LEU A 234 -5.43 -12.67 11.29
CA LEU A 234 -5.01 -12.55 9.89
C LEU A 234 -5.92 -13.37 8.98
N PRO A 235 -6.17 -12.93 7.73
CA PRO A 235 -6.96 -13.69 6.77
C PRO A 235 -6.49 -15.13 6.65
N ALA A 236 -7.42 -16.09 6.66
CA ALA A 236 -7.12 -17.52 6.69
C ALA A 236 -6.23 -17.97 5.52
N THR A 237 -5.31 -18.89 5.78
CA THR A 237 -4.40 -19.48 4.77
C THR A 237 -5.12 -20.29 3.69
N THR A 238 -6.38 -20.64 3.93
CA THR A 238 -7.27 -21.37 3.00
C THR A 238 -8.04 -20.44 2.05
N LEU A 239 -7.95 -19.11 2.23
CA LEU A 239 -8.72 -18.13 1.47
C LEU A 239 -7.80 -17.27 0.59
N ILE A 240 -8.00 -17.37 -0.72
CA ILE A 240 -7.44 -16.43 -1.71
C ILE A 240 -8.44 -15.29 -1.87
N ASP A 241 -8.38 -14.31 -0.96
CA ASP A 241 -9.41 -13.27 -0.87
C ASP A 241 -8.85 -11.84 -0.79
N LEU A 242 -7.54 -11.66 -0.95
CA LEU A 242 -6.91 -10.35 -0.82
C LEU A 242 -6.54 -9.74 -2.19
N LYS A 243 -6.59 -8.41 -2.24
CA LYS A 243 -6.09 -7.60 -3.36
C LYS A 243 -5.57 -6.25 -2.90
N PRO A 244 -4.61 -5.65 -3.62
CA PRO A 244 -4.19 -4.27 -3.38
C PRO A 244 -5.36 -3.30 -3.54
N SER A 245 -5.60 -2.49 -2.51
CA SER A 245 -6.66 -1.48 -2.47
C SER A 245 -6.18 -0.24 -1.72
N ILE A 246 -6.51 0.93 -2.25
CA ILE A 246 -6.31 2.25 -1.65
C ILE A 246 -7.63 3.00 -1.76
N TRP A 247 -8.10 3.59 -0.67
CA TRP A 247 -9.28 4.45 -0.73
C TRP A 247 -9.31 5.47 0.39
N SER A 248 -10.14 6.48 0.20
CA SER A 248 -10.52 7.46 1.22
C SER A 248 -12.02 7.71 1.14
N SER A 249 -12.62 8.02 2.28
CA SER A 249 -14.02 8.42 2.37
C SER A 249 -14.22 9.47 3.45
N VAL A 250 -15.42 10.04 3.47
CA VAL A 250 -15.73 11.24 4.25
C VAL A 250 -16.23 10.98 5.68
N GLY A 251 -16.52 9.74 6.05
CA GLY A 251 -17.03 9.41 7.38
C GLY A 251 -18.34 10.11 7.72
N GLY A 252 -19.32 10.04 6.82
CA GLY A 252 -20.67 10.59 6.97
C GLY A 252 -20.76 12.11 6.88
N THR A 253 -19.63 12.82 6.73
CA THR A 253 -19.60 14.29 6.66
C THR A 253 -19.68 14.76 5.21
N SER A 254 -20.52 15.75 4.90
CA SER A 254 -20.58 16.28 3.54
C SER A 254 -19.28 16.98 3.17
N ALA A 255 -18.44 16.31 2.40
CA ALA A 255 -17.11 16.78 2.05
C ALA A 255 -16.64 16.16 0.72
N VAL A 256 -15.57 16.74 0.18
CA VAL A 256 -14.77 16.13 -0.91
C VAL A 256 -13.80 15.11 -0.32
N THR A 257 -13.35 14.16 -1.13
CA THR A 257 -12.32 13.19 -0.72
C THR A 257 -11.46 12.78 -1.91
N GLY A 258 -10.23 12.36 -1.65
CA GLY A 258 -9.37 11.85 -2.70
C GLY A 258 -8.09 11.19 -2.19
N VAL A 259 -7.59 10.27 -3.00
CA VAL A 259 -6.30 9.60 -2.79
C VAL A 259 -5.42 9.76 -4.01
N ALA A 260 -4.12 9.84 -3.78
CA ALA A 260 -3.08 9.72 -4.79
C ALA A 260 -2.47 8.34 -4.71
N VAL A 261 -2.27 7.73 -5.86
CA VAL A 261 -1.62 6.42 -6.00
C VAL A 261 -0.41 6.55 -6.91
N GLY A 262 0.72 6.04 -6.43
CA GLY A 262 1.97 5.94 -7.16
C GLY A 262 2.24 4.50 -7.59
N LYS A 263 3.51 4.14 -7.72
CA LYS A 263 3.91 2.80 -8.15
C LYS A 263 3.42 1.70 -7.18
N MET A 264 2.83 0.66 -7.74
CA MET A 264 2.61 -0.64 -7.10
C MET A 264 3.54 -1.67 -7.73
N LEU A 265 4.18 -2.48 -6.89
CA LEU A 265 4.84 -3.72 -7.29
C LEU A 265 4.36 -4.84 -6.37
N LEU A 266 3.95 -5.96 -6.95
CA LEU A 266 3.50 -7.13 -6.25
C LEU A 266 4.14 -8.35 -6.89
N GLN A 267 4.66 -9.23 -6.05
CA GLN A 267 5.28 -10.46 -6.48
C GLN A 267 4.84 -11.61 -5.57
N MET A 268 4.63 -12.76 -6.18
CA MET A 268 4.38 -14.03 -5.52
C MET A 268 5.52 -14.99 -5.91
N GLU A 269 5.89 -15.90 -5.03
CA GLU A 269 6.92 -16.91 -5.35
C GLU A 269 6.41 -18.02 -6.28
N TYR A 270 5.13 -17.97 -6.66
CA TYR A 270 4.52 -18.94 -7.56
C TYR A 270 3.53 -18.35 -8.54
#